data_AF-K1ZE04-F1
#
_entry.id   AF-K1ZE04-F1
#
_cell.length_a   1.000
_cell.length_b   1.000
_cell.length_c   1.000
_cell.angle_alpha   90.00
_cell.angle_beta   90.00
_cell.angle_gamma   90.00
#
_symmetry.space_group_name_H-M   'P 1'
#
loop_
_entity.id
_entity.type
_entity.pdbx_description
1 polymer ?
#
loop_
_entity_poly.entity_id
_entity_poly.type
_entity_poly.pdbx_seq_one_letter_code
_entity_poly.pdbx_strand_id
1 'polypeptide(L)'
;MSSVKNLLKPSAGTPITTAAQDMILGCYYLTQVHDGKKGEGMVFSNAKDAILNLELGNTHLQSKIKVRIDGELMETSVGRVIFNQIIPKELGYKNKVMKKGDLKNLISECLEKLDQDTTAKLSDDIKKIGFEYATLSGLSIASSDMQIPKEKDELVAQADEIVRKINNQYWKGLITEEERYNNTIKIWARTKNDIATAMIGTFDEENDIFYMIDSQARGNWGQITQLCGMKGLVANPAGKTIELPVKSNLKEGFSILE
;
A
#
# COMPACT_ATOMS: atom_id res chain seq x y z
N MET A 1 -29.48 -18.41 13.85
CA MET A 1 -28.89 -17.60 12.77
C MET A 1 -27.52 -18.18 12.45
N SER A 2 -27.30 -18.68 11.23
CA SER A 2 -26.00 -19.22 10.80
C SER A 2 -25.14 -18.08 10.24
N SER A 3 -23.87 -17.99 10.63
CA SER A 3 -22.91 -16.98 10.15
C SER A 3 -22.70 -17.05 8.64
N VAL A 4 -22.81 -18.25 8.05
CA VAL A 4 -22.64 -18.50 6.61
C VAL A 4 -23.69 -17.79 5.76
N LYS A 5 -24.85 -17.46 6.33
CA LYS A 5 -25.93 -16.75 5.61
C LYS A 5 -25.79 -15.22 5.68
N ASN A 6 -24.90 -14.72 6.52
CA ASN A 6 -24.74 -13.28 6.82
C ASN A 6 -23.49 -12.71 6.14
N LEU A 7 -23.32 -12.93 4.85
CA LEU A 7 -22.13 -12.50 4.10
C LEU A 7 -22.22 -11.05 3.61
N LEU A 8 -23.44 -10.51 3.47
CA LEU A 8 -23.68 -9.18 2.92
C LEU A 8 -24.15 -8.19 3.97
N LYS A 9 -23.79 -6.92 3.77
CA LYS A 9 -24.30 -5.81 4.56
C LYS A 9 -25.73 -5.49 4.14
N PRO A 10 -26.73 -5.54 5.05
CA PRO A 10 -28.13 -5.29 4.69
C PRO A 10 -28.38 -3.90 4.07
N SER A 11 -27.57 -2.90 4.44
CA SER A 11 -27.75 -1.53 3.97
C SER A 11 -27.17 -1.23 2.59
N ALA A 12 -26.17 -2.00 2.14
CA ALA A 12 -25.41 -1.65 0.93
C ALA A 12 -25.18 -2.83 -0.03
N GLY A 13 -25.56 -4.06 0.34
CA GLY A 13 -25.32 -5.26 -0.46
C GLY A 13 -23.83 -5.61 -0.63
N THR A 14 -22.92 -4.92 0.05
CA THR A 14 -21.47 -5.19 -0.02
C THR A 14 -21.09 -6.34 0.92
N PRO A 15 -20.11 -7.20 0.55
CA PRO A 15 -19.64 -8.26 1.43
C PRO A 15 -19.03 -7.69 2.71
N ILE A 16 -19.37 -8.30 3.86
CA ILE A 16 -18.80 -8.00 5.18
C ILE A 16 -17.62 -8.92 5.49
N THR A 17 -17.63 -10.14 4.97
CA THR A 17 -16.59 -11.16 5.17
C THR A 17 -15.36 -10.93 4.29
N THR A 18 -14.91 -9.68 4.19
CA THR A 18 -13.70 -9.35 3.45
C THR A 18 -12.46 -9.61 4.29
N ALA A 19 -11.37 -10.06 3.66
CA ALA A 19 -10.07 -10.16 4.29
C ALA A 19 -9.63 -8.82 4.90
N ALA A 20 -8.89 -8.87 6.01
CA ALA A 20 -8.43 -7.69 6.72
C ALA A 20 -6.96 -7.83 7.12
N GLN A 21 -6.26 -6.68 7.17
CA GLN A 21 -4.88 -6.56 7.67
C GLN A 21 -3.95 -7.63 7.08
N ASP A 22 -3.37 -8.48 7.91
CA ASP A 22 -2.33 -9.44 7.56
C ASP A 22 -2.79 -10.46 6.51
N MET A 23 -4.09 -10.79 6.49
CA MET A 23 -4.65 -11.64 5.42
C MET A 23 -4.48 -11.00 4.05
N ILE A 24 -4.71 -9.69 3.95
CA ILE A 24 -4.51 -8.94 2.70
C ILE A 24 -3.03 -8.87 2.39
N LEU A 25 -2.19 -8.62 3.40
CA LEU A 25 -0.74 -8.49 3.22
C LEU A 25 -0.13 -9.78 2.64
N GLY A 26 -0.51 -10.95 3.17
CA GLY A 26 -0.03 -12.23 2.65
C GLY A 26 -0.51 -12.54 1.24
N CYS A 27 -1.79 -12.28 0.92
CA CYS A 27 -2.29 -12.44 -0.44
C CYS A 27 -1.64 -11.47 -1.44
N TYR A 28 -1.39 -10.23 -1.01
CA TYR A 28 -0.67 -9.23 -1.80
C TYR A 28 0.77 -9.67 -2.03
N TYR A 29 1.49 -10.08 -0.98
CA TYR A 29 2.86 -10.58 -1.07
C TYR A 29 2.97 -11.78 -2.03
N LEU A 30 2.02 -12.71 -1.94
CA LEU A 30 1.94 -13.88 -2.81
C LEU A 30 1.72 -13.52 -4.29
N THR A 31 0.91 -12.48 -4.57
CA THR A 31 0.51 -12.14 -5.94
C THR A 31 1.35 -11.04 -6.59
N GLN A 32 2.25 -10.42 -5.82
CA GLN A 32 3.23 -9.44 -6.29
C GLN A 32 4.26 -10.10 -7.21
N VAL A 33 4.82 -9.30 -8.11
CA VAL A 33 5.80 -9.74 -9.11
C VAL A 33 6.89 -8.71 -9.20
N HIS A 34 8.14 -9.18 -9.17
CA HIS A 34 9.34 -8.34 -9.24
C HIS A 34 10.27 -8.84 -10.34
N ASP A 35 10.98 -7.90 -10.94
CA ASP A 35 12.00 -8.16 -11.95
C ASP A 35 13.33 -8.59 -11.29
N GLY A 36 14.13 -9.40 -11.98
CA GLY A 36 15.44 -9.85 -11.51
C GLY A 36 15.40 -10.94 -10.44
N LYS A 37 14.23 -11.49 -10.10
CA LYS A 37 14.12 -12.58 -9.11
C LYS A 37 14.56 -13.92 -9.70
N LYS A 38 15.06 -14.80 -8.83
CA LYS A 38 15.50 -16.16 -9.19
C LYS A 38 14.39 -16.91 -9.93
N GLY A 39 14.71 -17.45 -11.11
CA GLY A 39 13.74 -18.20 -11.93
C GLY A 39 12.97 -17.36 -12.94
N GLU A 40 13.35 -16.10 -13.13
CA GLU A 40 12.77 -15.24 -14.17
C GLU A 40 12.91 -15.85 -15.57
N GLY A 41 11.82 -15.82 -16.34
CA GLY A 41 11.77 -16.32 -17.71
C GLY A 41 11.67 -17.84 -17.84
N MET A 42 11.63 -18.59 -16.73
CA MET A 42 11.41 -20.03 -16.78
C MET A 42 10.03 -20.37 -17.35
N VAL A 43 9.98 -21.46 -18.12
CA VAL A 43 8.77 -21.94 -18.77
C VAL A 43 8.37 -23.27 -18.16
N PHE A 44 7.12 -23.37 -17.71
CA PHE A 44 6.57 -24.58 -17.11
C PHE A 44 5.41 -25.14 -17.92
N SER A 45 5.40 -26.45 -18.05
CA SER A 45 4.38 -27.23 -18.75
C SER A 45 3.03 -27.24 -18.03
N ASN A 46 3.04 -27.16 -16.69
CA ASN A 46 1.84 -27.19 -15.88
C ASN A 46 2.05 -26.43 -14.55
N ALA A 47 0.95 -26.15 -13.83
CA ALA A 47 0.99 -25.48 -12.53
C ALA A 47 1.73 -26.26 -11.43
N LYS A 48 1.70 -27.59 -11.48
CA LYS A 48 2.38 -28.45 -10.49
C LYS A 48 3.90 -28.39 -10.64
N ASP A 49 4.42 -28.33 -11.86
CA ASP A 49 5.84 -28.22 -12.17
C ASP A 49 6.41 -26.90 -11.63
N ALA A 50 5.63 -25.82 -11.75
CA ALA A 50 6.00 -24.51 -11.22
C ALA A 50 6.10 -24.53 -9.68
N ILE A 51 5.13 -25.17 -9.00
CA ILE A 51 5.13 -25.32 -7.53
C ILE A 51 6.27 -26.22 -7.07
N LEU A 52 6.51 -27.33 -7.77
CA LEU A 52 7.63 -28.23 -7.46
C LEU A 52 8.98 -27.50 -7.57
N ASN A 53 9.15 -26.63 -8.57
CA ASN A 53 10.39 -25.85 -8.70
C ASN A 53 10.58 -24.82 -7.59
N LEU A 54 9.48 -24.27 -7.06
CA LEU A 54 9.52 -23.42 -5.87
C LEU A 54 9.93 -24.23 -4.64
N GLU A 55 9.36 -25.43 -4.44
CA GLU A 55 9.72 -26.33 -3.32
C GLU A 55 11.18 -26.77 -3.38
N LEU A 56 11.72 -26.99 -4.59
CA LEU A 56 13.14 -27.27 -4.83
C LEU A 56 14.04 -26.03 -4.64
N GLY A 57 13.46 -24.83 -4.44
CA GLY A 57 14.19 -23.58 -4.27
C GLY A 57 14.81 -23.03 -5.55
N ASN A 58 14.38 -23.50 -6.73
CA ASN A 58 14.91 -23.05 -8.02
C ASN A 58 14.27 -21.74 -8.51
N THR A 59 13.05 -21.43 -8.05
CA THR A 59 12.30 -20.23 -8.43
C THR A 59 11.83 -19.45 -7.19
N HIS A 60 11.71 -18.14 -7.30
CA HIS A 60 11.12 -17.29 -6.27
C HIS A 60 9.60 -17.14 -6.47
N LEU A 61 8.83 -16.97 -5.39
CA LEU A 61 7.36 -16.78 -5.41
C LEU A 61 6.93 -15.67 -6.38
N GLN A 62 7.66 -14.55 -6.36
CA GLN A 62 7.37 -13.32 -7.08
C GLN A 62 8.13 -13.20 -8.42
N SER A 63 8.77 -14.28 -8.89
CA SER A 63 9.45 -14.27 -10.19
C SER A 63 8.46 -14.32 -11.36
N LYS A 64 8.80 -13.61 -12.45
CA LYS A 64 8.05 -13.70 -13.72
C LYS A 64 8.34 -15.02 -14.42
N ILE A 65 7.31 -15.84 -14.60
CA ILE A 65 7.40 -17.15 -15.23
C ILE A 65 6.35 -17.29 -16.34
N LYS A 66 6.55 -18.23 -17.26
CA LYS A 66 5.54 -18.59 -18.26
C LYS A 66 4.98 -19.96 -17.95
N VAL A 67 3.68 -20.07 -17.73
CA VAL A 67 3.02 -21.35 -17.39
C VAL A 67 1.90 -21.61 -18.38
N ARG A 68 1.78 -22.86 -18.83
CA ARG A 68 0.61 -23.28 -19.60
C ARG A 68 -0.57 -23.54 -18.67
N ILE A 69 -1.64 -22.77 -18.83
CA ILE A 69 -2.88 -22.86 -18.05
C ILE A 69 -4.02 -23.00 -19.08
N ASP A 70 -4.83 -24.05 -18.93
CA ASP A 70 -5.96 -24.35 -19.83
C ASP A 70 -5.57 -24.40 -21.33
N GLY A 71 -4.33 -24.79 -21.62
CA GLY A 71 -3.79 -24.93 -22.98
C GLY A 71 -3.06 -23.71 -23.53
N GLU A 72 -3.22 -22.54 -22.91
CA GLU A 72 -2.57 -21.30 -23.33
C GLU A 72 -1.33 -20.99 -22.48
N LEU A 73 -0.28 -20.48 -23.13
CA LEU A 73 0.93 -20.06 -22.45
C LEU A 73 0.75 -18.63 -21.92
N MET A 74 0.65 -18.46 -20.61
CA MET A 74 0.47 -17.16 -19.98
C MET A 74 1.68 -16.77 -19.13
N GLU A 75 2.01 -15.47 -19.14
CA GLU A 75 3.02 -14.90 -18.26
C GLU A 75 2.39 -14.57 -16.90
N THR A 76 2.91 -15.17 -15.84
CA THR A 76 2.37 -15.09 -14.47
C THR A 76 3.50 -15.22 -13.45
N SER A 77 3.19 -15.37 -12.16
CA SER A 77 4.15 -15.73 -11.12
C SER A 77 3.77 -17.04 -10.44
N VAL A 78 4.74 -17.71 -9.80
CA VAL A 78 4.46 -18.93 -9.03
C VAL A 78 3.42 -18.63 -7.95
N GLY A 79 3.55 -17.49 -7.27
CA GLY A 79 2.61 -17.11 -6.23
C GLY A 79 1.20 -16.85 -6.75
N ARG A 80 1.02 -16.25 -7.94
CA ARG A 80 -0.30 -16.17 -8.59
C ARG A 80 -0.85 -17.53 -8.95
N VAL A 81 -0.02 -18.47 -9.40
CA VAL A 81 -0.46 -19.86 -9.67
C VAL A 81 -0.98 -20.52 -8.39
N ILE A 82 -0.29 -20.37 -7.27
CA ILE A 82 -0.72 -20.87 -5.96
C ILE A 82 -2.04 -20.20 -5.53
N PHE A 83 -2.13 -18.88 -5.65
CA PHE A 83 -3.35 -18.14 -5.29
C PHE A 83 -4.56 -18.57 -6.15
N ASN A 84 -4.35 -18.93 -7.41
CA ASN A 84 -5.44 -19.38 -8.26
C ASN A 84 -5.94 -20.81 -7.93
N GLN A 85 -5.23 -21.58 -7.10
CA GLN A 85 -5.71 -22.91 -6.67
C GLN A 85 -6.91 -22.83 -5.73
N ILE A 86 -7.05 -21.74 -4.98
CA ILE A 86 -8.18 -21.52 -4.07
C ILE A 86 -9.39 -20.90 -4.77
N ILE A 87 -9.21 -20.37 -5.97
CA ILE A 87 -10.29 -19.70 -6.71
C ILE A 87 -11.14 -20.78 -7.41
N PRO A 88 -12.48 -20.78 -7.22
CA PRO A 88 -13.39 -21.62 -7.99
C PRO A 88 -13.17 -21.46 -9.49
N LYS A 89 -13.18 -22.58 -10.24
CA LYS A 89 -12.90 -22.59 -11.69
C LYS A 89 -13.84 -21.69 -12.48
N GLU A 90 -15.05 -21.49 -11.96
CA GLU A 90 -16.11 -20.66 -12.53
C GLU A 90 -15.77 -19.16 -12.56
N LEU A 91 -14.84 -18.69 -11.70
CA LEU A 91 -14.39 -17.30 -11.67
C LEU A 91 -13.21 -17.00 -12.61
N GLY A 92 -12.63 -18.06 -13.18
CA GLY A 92 -11.49 -17.99 -14.10
C GLY A 92 -10.17 -17.60 -13.43
N TYR A 93 -9.09 -17.67 -14.21
CA TYR A 93 -7.75 -17.35 -13.74
C TYR A 93 -7.57 -15.84 -13.53
N LYS A 94 -7.12 -15.43 -12.34
CA LYS A 94 -6.83 -14.04 -12.02
C LYS A 94 -5.32 -13.79 -12.08
N ASN A 95 -4.88 -13.05 -13.10
CA ASN A 95 -3.48 -12.67 -13.30
C ASN A 95 -3.21 -11.20 -12.91
N LYS A 96 -3.52 -10.84 -11.68
CA LYS A 96 -3.29 -9.47 -11.16
C LYS A 96 -2.80 -9.51 -9.72
N VAL A 97 -2.18 -8.43 -9.27
CA VAL A 97 -1.86 -8.20 -7.87
C VAL A 97 -3.15 -8.02 -7.09
N MET A 98 -3.29 -8.72 -5.97
CA MET A 98 -4.51 -8.72 -5.16
C MET A 98 -4.41 -7.72 -4.01
N LYS A 99 -4.91 -6.51 -4.22
CA LYS A 99 -5.06 -5.50 -3.16
C LYS A 99 -6.36 -5.73 -2.38
N LYS A 100 -6.55 -5.00 -1.28
CA LYS A 100 -7.79 -5.02 -0.48
C LYS A 100 -9.06 -4.90 -1.33
N GLY A 101 -9.07 -3.96 -2.28
CA GLY A 101 -10.20 -3.73 -3.19
C GLY A 101 -10.44 -4.92 -4.12
N ASP A 102 -9.38 -5.54 -4.63
CA ASP A 102 -9.47 -6.69 -5.53
C ASP A 102 -10.00 -7.93 -4.82
N LEU A 103 -9.56 -8.20 -3.59
CA LEU A 103 -10.07 -9.30 -2.78
C LEU A 103 -11.55 -9.11 -2.45
N LYS A 104 -11.96 -7.87 -2.15
CA LYS A 104 -13.38 -7.55 -1.96
C LYS A 104 -14.19 -7.82 -3.23
N ASN A 105 -13.68 -7.38 -4.39
CA ASN A 105 -14.34 -7.61 -5.68
C ASN A 105 -14.40 -9.11 -6.03
N LEU A 106 -13.37 -9.88 -5.70
CA LEU A 106 -13.34 -11.33 -5.90
C LEU A 106 -14.44 -12.03 -5.09
N ILE A 107 -14.62 -11.65 -3.82
CA ILE A 107 -15.68 -12.19 -2.96
C ILE A 107 -17.06 -11.77 -3.47
N SER A 108 -17.22 -10.52 -3.93
CA SER A 108 -18.48 -10.07 -4.55
C SER A 108 -18.80 -10.87 -5.83
N GLU A 109 -17.82 -11.07 -6.71
CA GLU A 109 -18.00 -11.83 -7.95
C GLU A 109 -18.37 -13.29 -7.66
N CYS A 110 -17.78 -13.88 -6.61
CA CYS A 110 -18.13 -15.20 -6.12
C CYS A 110 -19.59 -15.25 -5.61
N LEU A 111 -20.03 -14.25 -4.84
CA LEU A 111 -21.41 -14.18 -4.33
C LEU A 111 -22.46 -14.00 -5.43
N GLU A 112 -22.11 -13.32 -6.52
CA GLU A 112 -23.03 -13.07 -7.64
C GLU A 112 -23.16 -14.28 -8.56
N LYS A 113 -22.06 -15.01 -8.79
CA LYS A 113 -22.03 -16.14 -9.74
C LYS A 113 -22.25 -17.50 -9.08
N LEU A 114 -21.90 -17.64 -7.82
CA LEU A 114 -21.90 -18.90 -7.07
C LEU A 114 -22.76 -18.77 -5.81
N ASP A 115 -22.86 -19.87 -5.06
CA ASP A 115 -23.63 -19.96 -3.83
C ASP A 115 -22.88 -19.38 -2.60
N GLN A 116 -23.66 -19.15 -1.54
CA GLN A 116 -23.13 -18.61 -0.27
C GLN A 116 -22.13 -19.56 0.39
N ASP A 117 -22.32 -20.88 0.27
CA ASP A 117 -21.44 -21.86 0.92
C ASP A 117 -20.08 -21.91 0.21
N THR A 118 -20.06 -21.88 -1.13
CA THR A 118 -18.80 -21.78 -1.90
C THR A 118 -18.07 -20.47 -1.62
N THR A 119 -18.80 -19.36 -1.49
CA THR A 119 -18.18 -18.07 -1.11
C THR A 119 -17.59 -18.11 0.30
N ALA A 120 -18.29 -18.74 1.25
CA ALA A 120 -17.77 -18.90 2.60
C ALA A 120 -16.47 -19.73 2.62
N LYS A 121 -16.42 -20.82 1.84
CA LYS A 121 -15.18 -21.62 1.65
C LYS A 121 -14.05 -20.80 1.05
N LEU A 122 -14.33 -20.06 -0.03
CA LEU A 122 -13.35 -19.16 -0.64
C LEU A 122 -12.80 -18.15 0.38
N SER A 123 -13.67 -17.56 1.20
CA SER A 123 -13.24 -16.62 2.26
C SER A 123 -12.34 -17.29 3.30
N ASP A 124 -12.63 -18.54 3.67
CA ASP A 124 -11.80 -19.31 4.60
C ASP A 124 -10.46 -19.72 3.99
N ASP A 125 -10.41 -20.01 2.70
CA ASP A 125 -9.17 -20.38 2.02
C ASP A 125 -8.28 -19.16 1.74
N ILE A 126 -8.87 -18.00 1.40
CA ILE A 126 -8.16 -16.71 1.38
C ILE A 126 -7.55 -16.41 2.76
N LYS A 127 -8.29 -16.71 3.85
CA LYS A 127 -7.79 -16.54 5.22
C LYS A 127 -6.57 -17.40 5.50
N LYS A 128 -6.63 -18.70 5.17
CA LYS A 128 -5.52 -19.64 5.40
C LYS A 128 -4.27 -19.22 4.63
N ILE A 129 -4.40 -19.03 3.31
CA ILE A 129 -3.29 -18.61 2.45
C ILE A 129 -2.75 -17.24 2.90
N GLY A 130 -3.63 -16.30 3.21
CA GLY A 130 -3.24 -14.98 3.68
C GLY A 130 -2.35 -15.06 4.93
N PHE A 131 -2.75 -15.81 5.95
CA PHE A 131 -1.93 -15.96 7.16
C PHE A 131 -0.65 -16.77 6.95
N GLU A 132 -0.70 -17.84 6.14
CA GLU A 132 0.45 -18.67 5.83
C GLU A 132 1.55 -17.86 5.14
N TYR A 133 1.21 -17.16 4.05
CA TYR A 133 2.17 -16.37 3.30
C TYR A 133 2.55 -15.05 3.99
N ALA A 134 1.68 -14.48 4.83
CA ALA A 134 2.10 -13.38 5.70
C ALA A 134 3.20 -13.85 6.67
N THR A 135 3.09 -15.06 7.22
CA THR A 135 4.10 -15.61 8.12
C THR A 135 5.39 -15.96 7.38
N LEU A 136 5.30 -16.62 6.22
CA LEU A 136 6.45 -16.99 5.41
C LEU A 136 7.19 -15.79 4.80
N SER A 137 6.46 -14.68 4.55
CA SER A 137 7.06 -13.47 3.98
C SER A 137 8.12 -12.85 4.89
N GLY A 138 8.01 -13.02 6.21
CA GLY A 138 8.92 -12.42 7.18
C GLY A 138 8.91 -10.89 7.19
N LEU A 139 7.88 -10.25 6.59
CA LEU A 139 7.75 -8.80 6.54
C LEU A 139 7.79 -8.21 7.95
N SER A 140 8.65 -7.22 8.14
CA SER A 140 8.84 -6.53 9.41
C SER A 140 8.81 -5.02 9.21
N ILE A 141 8.88 -4.27 10.29
CA ILE A 141 9.09 -2.82 10.19
C ILE A 141 10.23 -2.47 11.12
N ALA A 142 11.30 -1.95 10.54
CA ALA A 142 12.44 -1.40 11.24
C ALA A 142 12.56 0.11 10.98
N SER A 143 13.32 0.79 11.85
CA SER A 143 13.66 2.20 11.64
C SER A 143 14.50 2.42 10.37
N SER A 144 15.23 1.40 9.90
CA SER A 144 15.99 1.42 8.64
C SER A 144 15.10 1.59 7.41
N ASP A 145 13.90 1.01 7.45
CA ASP A 145 13.00 0.93 6.29
C ASP A 145 12.37 2.29 6.00
N MET A 146 12.32 3.15 7.03
CA MET A 146 11.86 4.53 6.95
C MET A 146 12.87 5.40 6.20
N GLN A 147 12.71 5.52 4.88
CA GLN A 147 13.63 6.32 4.06
C GLN A 147 13.20 7.79 4.02
N ILE A 148 14.12 8.68 4.40
CA ILE A 148 13.92 10.13 4.36
C ILE A 148 14.38 10.63 2.99
N PRO A 149 13.56 11.36 2.22
CA PRO A 149 13.95 11.85 0.91
C PRO A 149 15.04 12.92 1.04
N LYS A 150 16.11 12.82 0.23
CA LYS A 150 17.23 13.78 0.24
C LYS A 150 16.80 15.19 -0.16
N GLU A 151 15.77 15.30 -1.00
CA GLU A 151 15.20 16.56 -1.46
C GLU A 151 14.46 17.34 -0.37
N LYS A 152 14.17 16.70 0.78
CA LYS A 152 13.43 17.33 1.89
C LYS A 152 14.06 18.66 2.31
N ASP A 153 15.36 18.67 2.60
CA ASP A 153 16.03 19.86 3.13
C ASP A 153 16.01 21.01 2.12
N GLU A 154 16.15 20.68 0.83
CA GLU A 154 16.06 21.64 -0.26
C GLU A 154 14.64 22.22 -0.39
N LEU A 155 13.60 21.37 -0.38
CA LEU A 155 12.20 21.80 -0.46
C LEU A 155 11.79 22.68 0.72
N VAL A 156 12.28 22.36 1.92
CA VAL A 156 12.05 23.17 3.13
C VAL A 156 12.75 24.52 3.01
N ALA A 157 14.01 24.55 2.55
CA ALA A 157 14.75 25.80 2.36
C ALA A 157 14.10 26.71 1.30
N GLN A 158 13.64 26.14 0.18
CA GLN A 158 12.89 26.87 -0.84
C GLN A 158 11.59 27.47 -0.28
N ALA A 159 10.85 26.71 0.53
CA ALA A 159 9.64 27.20 1.19
C ALA A 159 9.94 28.36 2.15
N ASP A 160 11.00 28.24 2.96
CA ASP A 160 11.44 29.30 3.88
C ASP A 160 11.81 30.60 3.13
N GLU A 161 12.47 30.51 1.98
CA GLU A 161 12.78 31.70 1.16
C GLU A 161 11.52 32.39 0.64
N ILE A 162 10.53 31.61 0.18
CA ILE A 162 9.26 32.17 -0.32
C ILE A 162 8.50 32.84 0.82
N VAL A 163 8.42 32.19 2.00
CA VAL A 163 7.79 32.76 3.19
C VAL A 163 8.51 34.04 3.63
N ARG A 164 9.85 34.09 3.55
CA ARG A 164 10.64 35.29 3.83
C ARG A 164 10.30 36.44 2.88
N LYS A 165 10.10 36.17 1.58
CA LYS A 165 9.67 37.18 0.59
C LYS A 165 8.27 37.71 0.90
N ILE A 166 7.34 36.84 1.27
CA ILE A 166 5.97 37.22 1.68
C ILE A 166 5.99 38.08 2.93
N ASN A 167 6.77 37.68 3.94
CA ASN A 167 6.94 38.51 5.14
C ASN A 167 7.49 39.88 4.75
N ASN A 168 8.53 39.97 3.91
CA ASN A 168 9.06 41.26 3.45
C ASN A 168 8.02 42.12 2.72
N GLN A 169 7.15 41.53 1.90
CA GLN A 169 6.03 42.26 1.27
C GLN A 169 5.06 42.83 2.31
N TYR A 170 4.76 42.07 3.36
CA TYR A 170 3.95 42.54 4.48
C TYR A 170 4.63 43.70 5.22
N TRP A 171 5.93 43.60 5.53
CA TRP A 171 6.71 44.68 6.15
C TRP A 171 6.73 45.97 5.31
N LYS A 172 6.65 45.84 3.98
CA LYS A 172 6.54 46.97 3.04
C LYS A 172 5.11 47.50 2.87
N GLY A 173 4.12 46.91 3.54
CA GLY A 173 2.71 47.29 3.44
C GLY A 173 2.04 46.91 2.12
N LEU A 174 2.60 45.97 1.35
CA LEU A 174 2.07 45.57 0.04
C LEU A 174 0.95 44.53 0.13
N ILE A 175 0.87 43.80 1.24
CA ILE A 175 -0.14 42.76 1.50
C ILE A 175 -0.71 42.89 2.90
N THR A 176 -1.92 42.39 3.10
CA THR A 176 -2.58 42.35 4.42
C THR A 176 -2.09 41.18 5.28
N GLU A 177 -2.38 41.23 6.58
CA GLU A 177 -2.04 40.12 7.50
C GLU A 177 -2.76 38.82 7.13
N GLU A 178 -4.03 38.92 6.72
CA GLU A 178 -4.83 37.77 6.32
C GLU A 178 -4.27 37.11 5.05
N GLU A 179 -3.84 37.90 4.06
CA GLU A 179 -3.16 37.40 2.87
C GLU A 179 -1.81 36.76 3.20
N ARG A 180 -1.02 37.38 4.08
CA ARG A 180 0.24 36.80 4.57
C ARG A 180 0.01 35.43 5.21
N TYR A 181 -0.96 35.33 6.11
CA TYR A 181 -1.34 34.09 6.80
C TYR A 181 -1.78 33.00 5.82
N ASN A 182 -2.75 33.31 4.96
CA ASN A 182 -3.30 32.36 3.99
C ASN A 182 -2.24 31.89 2.98
N ASN A 183 -1.38 32.77 2.50
CA ASN A 183 -0.31 32.40 1.59
C ASN A 183 0.76 31.54 2.27
N THR A 184 1.13 31.85 3.51
CA THR A 184 2.09 31.05 4.29
C THR A 184 1.58 29.61 4.48
N ILE A 185 0.31 29.45 4.86
CA ILE A 185 -0.33 28.13 4.99
C ILE A 185 -0.35 27.37 3.68
N LYS A 186 -0.72 28.04 2.58
CA LYS A 186 -0.77 27.41 1.25
C LYS A 186 0.61 26.90 0.82
N ILE A 187 1.67 27.67 1.09
CA ILE A 187 3.04 27.27 0.76
C ILE A 187 3.42 26.02 1.56
N TRP A 188 3.25 26.03 2.88
CA TRP A 188 3.60 24.87 3.70
C TRP A 188 2.76 23.63 3.40
N ALA A 189 1.48 23.80 3.07
CA ALA A 189 0.64 22.69 2.62
C ALA A 189 1.14 22.10 1.30
N ARG A 190 1.56 22.96 0.36
CA ARG A 190 2.16 22.53 -0.91
C ARG A 190 3.49 21.82 -0.68
N THR A 191 4.40 22.40 0.09
CA THR A 191 5.70 21.81 0.41
C THR A 191 5.55 20.43 1.07
N LYS A 192 4.57 20.27 1.97
CA LYS A 192 4.27 18.96 2.58
C LYS A 192 3.86 17.93 1.52
N ASN A 193 3.03 18.31 0.55
CA ASN A 193 2.63 17.43 -0.53
C ASN A 193 3.81 17.09 -1.45
N ASP A 194 4.64 18.08 -1.78
CA ASP A 194 5.83 17.89 -2.62
C ASP A 194 6.82 16.92 -1.94
N ILE A 195 7.05 17.07 -0.63
CA ILE A 195 7.86 16.13 0.18
C ILE A 195 7.22 14.74 0.21
N ALA A 196 5.89 14.63 0.35
CA ALA A 196 5.20 13.35 0.34
C ALA A 196 5.36 12.64 -1.01
N THR A 197 5.29 13.37 -2.12
CA THR A 197 5.50 12.82 -3.47
C THR A 197 6.95 12.38 -3.67
N ALA A 198 7.93 13.19 -3.27
CA ALA A 198 9.35 12.83 -3.34
C ALA A 198 9.66 11.60 -2.47
N MET A 199 9.02 11.51 -1.31
CA MET A 199 9.14 10.36 -0.41
C MET A 199 8.63 9.08 -1.08
N ILE A 200 7.45 9.10 -1.71
CA ILE A 200 6.90 7.91 -2.41
C ILE A 200 7.86 7.42 -3.49
N GLY A 201 8.48 8.33 -4.25
CA GLY A 201 9.45 7.96 -5.28
C GLY A 201 10.79 7.45 -4.75
N THR A 202 11.10 7.67 -3.47
CA THR A 202 12.33 7.19 -2.84
C THR A 202 12.19 5.74 -2.38
N PHE A 203 10.99 5.31 -1.97
CA PHE A 203 10.74 3.96 -1.49
C PHE A 203 10.90 2.93 -2.61
N ASP A 204 11.70 1.91 -2.35
CA ASP A 204 11.77 0.71 -3.18
C ASP A 204 10.42 -0.05 -3.12
N GLU A 205 9.99 -0.62 -4.25
CA GLU A 205 8.80 -1.47 -4.33
C GLU A 205 8.95 -2.74 -3.48
N GLU A 206 10.18 -3.15 -3.17
CA GLU A 206 10.48 -4.27 -2.28
C GLU A 206 10.44 -3.92 -0.78
N ASN A 207 10.33 -2.64 -0.42
CA ASN A 207 10.35 -2.22 0.98
C ASN A 207 9.09 -2.69 1.74
N ASP A 208 9.27 -3.24 2.94
CA ASP A 208 8.17 -3.77 3.75
C ASP A 208 7.08 -2.72 4.06
N ILE A 209 7.47 -1.45 4.26
CA ILE A 209 6.52 -0.34 4.46
C ILE A 209 5.69 -0.12 3.19
N PHE A 210 6.31 -0.22 2.01
CA PHE A 210 5.61 -0.12 0.73
C PHE A 210 4.57 -1.22 0.59
N TYR A 211 4.93 -2.47 0.90
CA TYR A 211 4.01 -3.61 0.92
C TYR A 211 2.78 -3.35 1.81
N MET A 212 2.95 -2.78 3.00
CA MET A 212 1.83 -2.54 3.92
C MET A 212 0.84 -1.48 3.43
N ILE A 213 1.35 -0.41 2.78
CA ILE A 213 0.51 0.70 2.32
C ILE A 213 -0.12 0.37 0.97
N ASP A 214 0.65 -0.17 0.02
CA ASP A 214 0.14 -0.44 -1.33
C ASP A 214 -0.89 -1.58 -1.33
N SER A 215 -0.70 -2.59 -0.47
CA SER A 215 -1.73 -3.61 -0.21
C SER A 215 -2.99 -3.05 0.46
N GLN A 216 -2.89 -1.86 1.06
CA GLN A 216 -3.90 -1.25 1.93
C GLN A 216 -4.27 -2.15 3.14
N ALA A 217 -3.34 -3.02 3.55
CA ALA A 217 -3.50 -3.86 4.72
C ALA A 217 -3.50 -3.01 5.99
N ARG A 218 -2.52 -2.11 6.12
CA ARG A 218 -2.35 -1.26 7.30
C ARG A 218 -1.59 0.03 6.95
N GLY A 219 -2.12 1.16 7.44
CA GLY A 219 -1.49 2.47 7.30
C GLY A 219 -1.90 3.24 6.05
N ASN A 220 -1.43 4.48 5.95
CA ASN A 220 -1.59 5.33 4.77
C ASN A 220 -0.32 6.16 4.52
N TRP A 221 -0.17 6.68 3.29
CA TRP A 221 0.97 7.53 2.92
C TRP A 221 1.10 8.80 3.77
N GLY A 222 -0.01 9.35 4.27
CA GLY A 222 0.01 10.50 5.19
C GLY A 222 0.66 10.19 6.53
N GLN A 223 0.48 8.99 7.07
CA GLN A 223 1.12 8.52 8.30
C GLN A 223 2.62 8.31 8.07
N ILE A 224 3.01 7.71 6.93
CA ILE A 224 4.43 7.57 6.58
C ILE A 224 5.09 8.93 6.34
N THR A 225 4.35 9.89 5.77
CA THR A 225 4.84 11.27 5.61
C THR A 225 5.16 11.90 6.96
N GLN A 226 4.39 11.60 8.02
CA GLN A 226 4.71 12.07 9.37
C GLN A 226 5.93 11.35 9.98
N LEU A 227 6.16 10.09 9.59
CA LEU A 227 7.32 9.32 10.06
C LEU A 227 8.64 9.77 9.41
N CYS A 228 8.64 9.94 8.09
CA CYS A 228 9.88 10.14 7.30
C CYS A 228 9.95 11.49 6.58
N GLY A 229 8.83 12.15 6.32
CA GLY A 229 8.78 13.43 5.61
C GLY A 229 8.84 14.61 6.57
N MET A 230 7.67 15.16 6.87
CA MET A 230 7.46 16.24 7.83
C MET A 230 6.10 16.09 8.51
N LYS A 231 5.98 16.50 9.78
CA LYS A 231 4.67 16.56 10.47
C LYS A 231 3.78 17.64 9.83
N GLY A 232 4.36 18.82 9.58
CA GLY A 232 3.73 19.93 8.89
C GLY A 232 2.88 20.82 9.79
N LEU A 233 1.81 21.38 9.24
CA LEU A 233 0.94 22.33 9.92
C LEU A 233 0.09 21.65 11.00
N VAL A 234 -0.05 22.32 12.14
CA VAL A 234 -0.82 21.85 13.30
C VAL A 234 -1.96 22.83 13.59
N ALA A 235 -3.13 22.31 13.97
CA ALA A 235 -4.26 23.12 14.38
C ALA A 235 -4.22 23.35 15.90
N ASN A 236 -4.53 24.58 16.33
CA ASN A 236 -4.73 24.90 17.73
C ASN A 236 -6.13 24.42 18.20
N PRO A 237 -6.43 24.43 19.52
CA PRO A 237 -7.74 24.03 20.03
C PRO A 237 -8.92 24.88 19.52
N ALA A 238 -8.66 26.10 19.05
CA ALA A 238 -9.65 26.98 18.43
C ALA A 238 -9.87 26.68 16.93
N GLY A 239 -9.20 25.67 16.36
CA GLY A 239 -9.29 25.29 14.94
C GLY A 239 -8.46 26.16 13.99
N LYS A 240 -7.73 27.17 14.49
CA LYS A 240 -6.81 27.98 13.67
C LYS A 240 -5.50 27.22 13.46
N THR A 241 -5.01 27.23 12.23
CA THR A 241 -3.74 26.60 11.86
C THR A 241 -2.57 27.47 12.33
N ILE A 242 -1.59 26.86 12.99
CA ILE A 242 -0.38 27.55 13.42
C ILE A 242 0.49 27.81 12.19
N GLU A 243 0.94 29.06 12.02
CA GLU A 243 1.72 29.49 10.84
C GLU A 243 3.09 28.83 10.76
N LEU A 244 3.68 28.52 11.92
CA LEU A 244 4.96 27.83 12.01
C LEU A 244 4.73 26.32 11.89
N PRO A 245 5.17 25.68 10.79
CA PRO A 245 5.02 24.23 10.65
C PRO A 245 6.06 23.51 11.52
N VAL A 246 5.77 22.26 11.83
CA VAL A 246 6.79 21.33 12.34
C VAL A 246 7.51 20.72 11.14
N LYS A 247 8.79 21.06 10.98
CA LYS A 247 9.62 20.66 9.83
C LYS A 247 10.21 19.27 10.01
N SER A 248 10.49 18.93 11.26
CA SER A 248 11.01 17.63 11.67
C SER A 248 9.98 16.50 11.49
N ASN A 249 10.46 15.26 11.51
CA ASN A 249 9.63 14.06 11.44
C ASN A 249 9.81 13.18 12.69
N LEU A 250 8.98 12.15 12.86
CA LEU A 250 9.05 11.28 14.04
C LEU A 250 10.35 10.46 14.11
N LYS A 251 10.99 10.20 12.97
CA LYS A 251 12.27 9.47 12.92
C LYS A 251 13.45 10.31 13.41
N GLU A 252 13.49 11.59 13.07
CA GLU A 252 14.50 12.56 13.51
C GLU A 252 14.22 13.06 14.94
N GLY A 253 12.96 13.02 15.36
CA GLY A 253 12.50 13.59 16.62
C GLY A 253 12.09 15.06 16.47
N PHE A 254 11.42 15.59 17.50
CA PHE A 254 10.98 16.98 17.55
C PHE A 254 11.84 17.79 18.52
N SER A 255 12.05 19.06 18.21
CA SER A 255 12.60 20.02 19.17
C SER A 255 11.58 20.36 20.27
N ILE A 256 12.00 20.96 21.39
CA ILE A 256 11.09 21.30 22.52
C ILE A 256 9.96 22.25 22.09
N LEU A 257 10.20 23.07 21.07
CA LEU A 257 9.23 24.01 20.51
C LEU A 257 8.24 23.36 19.51
N GLU A 258 8.56 22.17 18.98
CA GLU A 258 7.81 21.43 17.95
C GLU A 258 6.99 20.24 18.50
#